data_AF-A0A923BFG1-F1
#
_entry.id   AF-A0A923BFG1-F1
#
_cell.length_a   1.000
_cell.length_b   1.000
_cell.length_c   1.000
_cell.angle_alpha   90.00
_cell.angle_beta   90.00
_cell.angle_gamma   90.00
#
_symmetry.space_group_name_H-M   'P 1'
#
loop_
_entity.id
_entity.type
_entity.pdbx_description
1 polymer ?
#
loop_
_entity_poly.entity_id
_entity_poly.type
_entity_poly.pdbx_seq_one_letter_code
_entity_poly.pdbx_strand_id
1 'polypeptide(L)'
;YRGRDAAVFIQSFEVGNLKELRAMAGYRLVQLLGAPPEAPYDAVAAGSGLTYADMITPNGLREIARYADVVAPYKTIVIPRDAAGELGAPTRFVQDARAAGLAVHAWTMRPENPFLPAGLRAAPVASASQRGDAAGEIRAYLEAGVDAVFTDDPATGRAAIDAVWKH
;
A
#
# COMPACT_ATOMS: atom_id res chain seq x y z
N TYR A 1 6.81 25.51 0.90
CA TYR A 1 6.98 24.18 1.50
C TYR A 1 8.44 23.76 1.33
N ARG A 2 9.16 23.39 2.40
CA ARG A 2 10.58 22.99 2.32
C ARG A 2 10.87 21.86 3.31
N GLY A 3 11.65 20.86 2.89
CA GLY A 3 12.17 19.81 3.78
C GLY A 3 11.15 18.72 4.17
N ARG A 4 11.54 17.85 5.12
CA ARG A 4 10.83 16.60 5.47
C ARG A 4 9.49 16.86 6.17
N ASP A 5 9.38 18.02 6.81
CA ASP A 5 8.18 18.47 7.54
C ASP A 5 7.11 19.07 6.61
N ALA A 6 7.41 19.16 5.31
CA ALA A 6 6.40 19.35 4.29
C ALA A 6 5.37 18.18 4.34
N ALA A 7 4.08 18.47 4.44
CA ALA A 7 2.97 17.61 3.96
C ALA A 7 2.98 17.40 2.42
N VAL A 8 4.16 17.11 1.85
CA VAL A 8 4.32 16.66 0.47
C VAL A 8 5.04 15.34 0.52
N PHE A 9 4.47 14.36 -0.18
CA PHE A 9 5.05 13.06 -0.45
C PHE A 9 5.29 12.95 -1.95
N ILE A 10 6.47 12.46 -2.34
CA ILE A 10 6.75 12.09 -3.74
C ILE A 10 6.76 10.57 -3.80
N GLN A 11 5.96 10.00 -4.70
CA GLN A 11 5.79 8.56 -4.85
C GLN A 11 6.17 8.10 -6.25
N SER A 12 6.73 6.90 -6.35
CA SER A 12 7.19 6.31 -7.60
C SER A 12 7.21 4.78 -7.51
N PHE A 13 6.98 4.11 -8.64
CA PHE A 13 7.25 2.67 -8.76
C PHE A 13 8.73 2.42 -9.07
N GLU A 14 9.35 3.33 -9.81
CA GLU A 14 10.76 3.31 -10.18
C GLU A 14 11.64 3.56 -8.94
N VAL A 15 12.77 2.85 -8.87
CA VAL A 15 13.71 2.90 -7.75
C VAL A 15 14.78 3.98 -7.98
N GLY A 16 15.26 4.11 -9.23
CA GLY A 16 16.32 5.01 -9.62
C GLY A 16 15.98 6.47 -9.36
N ASN A 17 14.80 6.91 -9.77
CA ASN A 17 14.36 8.29 -9.57
C ASN A 17 14.21 8.66 -8.08
N LEU A 18 13.77 7.73 -7.22
CA LEU A 18 13.68 7.96 -5.78
C LEU A 18 15.06 8.08 -5.15
N LYS A 19 16.03 7.26 -5.58
CA LYS A 19 17.43 7.38 -5.13
C LYS A 19 18.06 8.71 -5.54
N GLU A 20 17.80 9.17 -6.77
CA GLU A 20 18.24 10.49 -7.25
C GLU A 20 17.59 11.61 -6.44
N LEU A 21 16.26 11.57 -6.25
CA LEU A 21 15.53 12.56 -5.47
C LEU A 21 15.98 12.60 -4.00
N ARG A 22 16.32 11.46 -3.40
CA ARG A 22 16.83 11.39 -2.02
C ARG A 22 18.12 12.21 -1.86
N ALA A 23 18.98 12.24 -2.87
CA ALA A 23 20.21 13.01 -2.85
C ALA A 23 19.97 14.51 -3.07
N MET A 24 18.87 14.88 -3.74
CA MET A 24 18.60 16.27 -4.17
C MET A 24 17.62 17.02 -3.27
N ALA A 25 16.68 16.31 -2.64
CA ALA A 25 15.53 16.90 -1.99
C ALA A 25 15.29 16.32 -0.59
N GLY A 26 14.91 17.19 0.34
CA GLY A 26 14.54 16.79 1.71
C GLY A 26 13.08 16.35 1.86
N TYR A 27 12.35 15.99 0.79
CA TYR A 27 10.94 15.59 0.90
C TYR A 27 10.78 14.14 1.37
N ARG A 28 9.59 13.80 1.87
CA ARG A 28 9.25 12.41 2.18
C ARG A 28 9.03 11.63 0.88
N LEU A 29 9.72 10.51 0.75
CA LEU A 29 9.69 9.66 -0.44
C LEU A 29 8.93 8.36 -0.17
N VAL A 30 8.13 7.93 -1.15
CA VAL A 30 7.28 6.75 -1.07
C VAL A 30 7.62 5.78 -2.20
N GLN A 31 8.06 4.57 -1.84
CA GLN A 31 8.23 3.50 -2.81
C GLN A 31 6.91 2.78 -3.03
N LEU A 32 6.34 2.86 -4.23
CA LEU A 32 5.17 2.07 -4.64
C LEU A 32 5.61 0.65 -4.96
N LEU A 33 4.85 -0.35 -4.52
CA LEU A 33 5.13 -1.77 -4.76
C LEU A 33 3.94 -2.40 -5.46
N GLY A 34 4.16 -2.91 -6.67
CA GLY A 34 3.17 -3.62 -7.48
C GLY A 34 2.96 -5.07 -7.01
N ALA A 35 2.32 -5.89 -7.83
CA ALA A 35 2.14 -7.30 -7.48
C ALA A 35 3.50 -8.02 -7.42
N PRO A 36 3.73 -8.98 -6.49
CA PRO A 36 5.04 -9.61 -6.32
C PRO A 36 5.70 -10.17 -7.59
N PRO A 37 4.97 -10.77 -8.56
CA PRO A 37 5.56 -11.24 -9.82
C PRO A 37 5.99 -10.13 -10.80
N GLU A 38 5.55 -8.89 -10.57
CA GLU A 38 5.90 -7.73 -11.40
C GLU A 38 7.24 -7.13 -10.93
N ALA A 39 7.73 -6.14 -11.68
CA ALA A 39 8.99 -5.46 -11.40
C ALA A 39 8.87 -3.94 -11.66
N PRO A 40 9.69 -3.12 -10.99
CA PRO A 40 9.89 -1.73 -11.38
C PRO A 40 10.35 -1.64 -12.84
N TYR A 41 9.81 -0.69 -13.60
CA TYR A 41 10.13 -0.60 -15.04
C TYR A 41 11.60 -0.26 -15.29
N ASP A 42 12.21 0.58 -14.45
CA ASP A 42 13.64 0.90 -14.52
C ASP A 42 14.53 -0.33 -14.26
N ALA A 43 14.12 -1.22 -13.36
CA ALA A 43 14.79 -2.49 -13.12
C ALA A 43 14.73 -3.43 -14.33
N VAL A 44 13.60 -3.45 -15.04
CA VAL A 44 13.41 -4.20 -16.31
C VAL A 44 14.28 -3.59 -17.40
N ALA A 45 14.23 -2.28 -17.60
CA ALA A 45 15.01 -1.57 -18.62
C ALA A 45 16.53 -1.75 -18.40
N ALA A 46 16.97 -1.81 -17.13
CA ALA A 46 18.36 -2.07 -16.77
C ALA A 46 18.76 -3.56 -16.81
N GLY A 47 17.84 -4.49 -17.05
CA GLY A 47 18.11 -5.93 -17.04
C GLY A 47 18.55 -6.48 -15.67
N SER A 48 18.17 -5.81 -14.58
CA SER A 48 18.66 -6.13 -13.22
C SER A 48 18.05 -7.40 -12.62
N GLY A 49 16.88 -7.82 -13.11
CA GLY A 49 16.12 -8.95 -12.57
C GLY A 49 15.42 -8.68 -11.24
N LEU A 50 15.47 -7.45 -10.70
CA LEU A 50 14.79 -7.08 -9.46
C LEU A 50 13.26 -7.13 -9.63
N THR A 51 12.58 -7.87 -8.75
CA THR A 51 11.11 -7.96 -8.71
C THR A 51 10.53 -7.32 -7.45
N TYR A 52 9.22 -7.06 -7.42
CA TYR A 52 8.57 -6.64 -6.19
C TYR A 52 8.62 -7.73 -5.12
N ALA A 53 8.65 -9.02 -5.49
CA ALA A 53 8.85 -10.12 -4.55
C ALA A 53 10.17 -9.98 -3.77
N ASP A 54 11.24 -9.54 -4.43
CA ASP A 54 12.53 -9.29 -3.78
C ASP A 54 12.45 -8.07 -2.84
N MET A 55 11.76 -7.02 -3.29
CA MET A 55 11.61 -5.75 -2.59
C MET A 55 10.79 -5.87 -1.31
N ILE A 56 9.82 -6.79 -1.24
CA ILE A 56 8.95 -6.97 -0.07
C ILE A 56 9.54 -7.89 1.01
N THR A 57 10.73 -8.45 0.78
CA THR A 57 11.45 -9.21 1.82
C THR A 57 11.99 -8.28 2.92
N PRO A 58 12.30 -8.78 4.13
CA PRO A 58 12.96 -7.98 5.15
C PRO A 58 14.27 -7.32 4.67
N ASN A 59 14.99 -7.95 3.75
CA ASN A 59 16.20 -7.36 3.16
C ASN A 59 15.85 -6.26 2.15
N GLY A 60 14.89 -6.50 1.26
CA GLY A 60 14.40 -5.50 0.31
C GLY A 60 13.88 -4.25 1.01
N LEU A 61 13.15 -4.41 2.12
CA LEU A 61 12.65 -3.29 2.93
C LEU A 61 13.78 -2.48 3.56
N ARG A 62 14.86 -3.12 4.03
CA ARG A 62 16.05 -2.39 4.51
C ARG A 62 16.76 -1.63 3.39
N GLU A 63 16.78 -2.16 2.18
CA GLU A 63 17.30 -1.46 1.00
C GLU A 63 16.43 -0.25 0.64
N ILE A 64 15.10 -0.40 0.69
CA ILE A 64 14.14 0.69 0.47
C ILE A 64 14.34 1.81 1.51
N ALA A 65 14.51 1.48 2.78
CA ALA A 65 14.70 2.44 3.87
C ALA A 65 15.90 3.39 3.67
N ARG A 66 16.88 3.02 2.82
CA ARG A 66 18.00 3.92 2.49
C ARG A 66 17.56 5.13 1.67
N TYR A 67 16.49 5.02 0.90
CA TYR A 67 16.05 6.06 -0.02
C TYR A 67 14.58 6.48 0.12
N ALA A 68 13.73 5.70 0.78
CA ALA A 68 12.33 6.04 1.04
C ALA A 68 12.03 6.16 2.53
N ASP A 69 10.92 6.83 2.85
CA ASP A 69 10.39 6.98 4.21
C ASP A 69 9.10 6.15 4.41
N VAL A 70 8.46 5.78 3.30
CA VAL A 70 7.21 5.04 3.27
C VAL A 70 7.28 3.98 2.16
N VAL A 71 6.69 2.82 2.40
CA VAL A 71 6.33 1.86 1.36
C VAL A 71 4.83 1.86 1.12
N ALA A 72 4.43 1.86 -0.14
CA ALA A 72 3.04 1.86 -0.54
C ALA A 72 2.74 0.58 -1.36
N PRO A 73 2.35 -0.53 -0.70
CA PRO A 73 2.10 -1.78 -1.37
C PRO A 73 0.71 -1.89 -1.96
N TYR A 74 0.58 -2.65 -3.05
CA TYR A 74 -0.70 -3.20 -3.44
C TYR A 74 -1.29 -4.02 -2.29
N LYS A 75 -2.57 -3.77 -1.98
CA LYS A 75 -3.21 -4.20 -0.73
C LYS A 75 -3.06 -5.70 -0.41
N THR A 76 -3.05 -6.56 -1.43
CA THR A 76 -2.91 -8.02 -1.21
C THR A 76 -1.55 -8.47 -0.68
N ILE A 77 -0.52 -7.61 -0.70
CA ILE A 77 0.77 -7.87 -0.02
C ILE A 77 0.58 -7.82 1.51
N VAL A 78 -0.32 -6.97 2.00
CA VAL A 78 -0.60 -6.83 3.43
C VAL A 78 -1.58 -7.91 3.89
N ILE A 79 -2.72 -8.04 3.20
CA ILE A 79 -3.72 -9.08 3.50
C ILE A 79 -4.08 -9.80 2.18
N PRO A 80 -3.61 -11.04 1.95
CA PRO A 80 -3.93 -11.78 0.74
C PRO A 80 -5.40 -12.19 0.72
N ARG A 81 -5.88 -12.60 -0.47
CA ARG A 81 -7.18 -13.27 -0.58
C ARG A 81 -7.03 -14.77 -0.54
N ASP A 82 -7.97 -15.43 0.13
CA ASP A 82 -8.07 -16.88 0.07
C ASP A 82 -8.79 -17.38 -1.20
N ALA A 83 -8.97 -18.69 -1.32
CA ALA A 83 -9.64 -19.30 -2.47
C ALA A 83 -11.14 -18.94 -2.60
N ALA A 84 -11.78 -18.52 -1.50
CA ALA A 84 -13.15 -18.01 -1.52
C ALA A 84 -13.21 -16.52 -1.91
N GLY A 85 -12.06 -15.86 -2.01
CA GLY A 85 -11.96 -14.43 -2.26
C GLY A 85 -12.18 -13.58 -1.01
N GLU A 86 -12.15 -14.19 0.17
CA GLU A 86 -12.18 -13.50 1.47
C GLU A 86 -10.81 -12.97 1.84
N LEU A 87 -10.75 -12.07 2.83
CA LEU A 87 -9.48 -11.67 3.44
C LEU A 87 -8.88 -12.85 4.21
N GLY A 88 -7.64 -13.18 3.88
CA GLY A 88 -6.83 -14.12 4.65
C GLY A 88 -6.22 -13.50 5.90
N ALA A 89 -5.25 -14.21 6.49
CA ALA A 89 -4.47 -13.66 7.60
C ALA A 89 -3.49 -12.58 7.12
N PRO A 90 -3.32 -11.47 7.85
CA PRO A 90 -2.29 -10.48 7.55
C PRO A 90 -0.89 -11.11 7.46
N THR A 91 -0.10 -10.66 6.49
CA THR A 91 1.29 -11.07 6.34
C THR A 91 2.18 -10.35 7.36
N ARG A 92 3.46 -10.73 7.40
CA ARG A 92 4.46 -10.02 8.19
C ARG A 92 4.92 -8.69 7.58
N PHE A 93 4.46 -8.33 6.37
CA PHE A 93 4.98 -7.19 5.63
C PHE A 93 5.00 -5.89 6.44
N VAL A 94 3.89 -5.56 7.13
CA VAL A 94 3.79 -4.34 7.95
C VAL A 94 4.79 -4.36 9.10
N GLN A 95 4.98 -5.52 9.74
CA GLN A 95 5.92 -5.69 10.85
C GLN A 95 7.36 -5.52 10.36
N ASP A 96 7.70 -6.13 9.23
CA ASP A 96 9.04 -6.07 8.66
C ASP A 96 9.35 -4.65 8.11
N ALA A 97 8.35 -3.95 7.54
CA ALA A 97 8.48 -2.57 7.09
C ALA A 97 8.74 -1.62 8.28
N ARG A 98 7.97 -1.78 9.35
CA ARG A 98 8.16 -1.03 10.59
C ARG A 98 9.53 -1.30 11.21
N ALA A 99 9.99 -2.55 11.20
CA ALA A 99 11.33 -2.92 11.68
C ALA A 99 12.45 -2.27 10.85
N ALA A 100 12.20 -1.97 9.58
CA ALA A 100 13.09 -1.20 8.71
C ALA A 100 12.95 0.33 8.86
N GLY A 101 12.02 0.82 9.70
CA GLY A 101 11.77 2.24 9.90
C GLY A 101 10.90 2.89 8.81
N LEU A 102 10.13 2.10 8.07
CA LEU A 102 9.24 2.57 7.00
C LEU A 102 7.79 2.61 7.49
N ALA A 103 7.07 3.68 7.17
CA ALA A 103 5.61 3.69 7.26
C ALA A 103 4.97 2.90 6.09
N VAL A 104 3.73 2.47 6.24
CA VAL A 104 3.02 1.66 5.24
C VAL A 104 1.73 2.34 4.80
N HIS A 105 1.62 2.65 3.51
CA HIS A 105 0.42 3.24 2.90
C HIS A 105 -0.20 2.32 1.83
N ALA A 106 -1.22 1.52 2.17
CA ALA A 106 -1.77 0.52 1.25
C ALA A 106 -2.66 1.13 0.14
N TRP A 107 -2.62 0.56 -1.08
CA TRP A 107 -3.47 0.98 -2.21
C TRP A 107 -4.06 -0.20 -3.01
N THR A 108 -5.16 -0.05 -3.74
CA THR A 108 -6.19 1.01 -3.62
C THR A 108 -7.43 0.40 -2.98
N MET A 109 -7.97 1.08 -1.97
CA MET A 109 -9.24 0.71 -1.34
C MET A 109 -10.38 1.25 -2.19
N ARG A 110 -11.08 0.35 -2.88
CA ARG A 110 -12.09 0.68 -3.89
C ARG A 110 -13.45 0.16 -3.43
N PRO A 111 -14.51 0.99 -3.44
CA PRO A 111 -15.77 0.60 -2.84
C PRO A 111 -16.61 -0.37 -3.67
N GLU A 112 -16.30 -0.57 -4.94
CA GLU A 112 -17.08 -1.43 -5.83
C GLU A 112 -16.83 -2.92 -5.58
N ASN A 113 -17.89 -3.72 -5.63
CA ASN A 113 -17.91 -5.15 -5.36
C ASN A 113 -16.77 -5.95 -6.02
N PRO A 114 -16.39 -5.72 -7.29
CA PRO A 114 -15.28 -6.46 -7.91
C PRO A 114 -13.96 -6.33 -7.15
N PHE A 115 -13.72 -5.20 -6.49
CA PHE A 115 -12.49 -4.91 -5.75
C PHE A 115 -12.56 -5.27 -4.27
N LEU A 116 -13.74 -5.67 -3.77
CA LEU A 116 -13.95 -6.04 -2.37
C LEU A 116 -13.79 -7.55 -2.14
N PRO A 117 -13.34 -7.96 -0.94
CA PRO A 117 -13.42 -9.33 -0.46
C PRO A 117 -14.86 -9.86 -0.55
N ALA A 118 -15.04 -11.16 -0.76
CA ALA A 118 -16.34 -11.75 -1.04
C ALA A 118 -17.40 -11.40 0.02
N GLY A 119 -17.07 -11.48 1.30
CA GLY A 119 -17.95 -11.20 2.43
C GLY A 119 -18.27 -9.72 2.65
N LEU A 120 -17.54 -8.82 1.98
CA LEU A 120 -17.80 -7.37 2.02
C LEU A 120 -18.58 -6.88 0.80
N ARG A 121 -18.94 -7.76 -0.13
CA ARG A 121 -19.74 -7.39 -1.30
C ARG A 121 -21.21 -7.24 -0.91
N ALA A 122 -21.84 -6.20 -1.43
CA ALA A 122 -23.29 -6.06 -1.30
C ALA A 122 -24.01 -7.06 -2.21
N ALA A 123 -25.10 -7.64 -1.70
CA ALA A 123 -26.00 -8.51 -2.44
C ALA A 123 -27.46 -7.99 -2.33
N PRO A 124 -28.30 -8.22 -3.36
CA PRO A 124 -28.00 -8.86 -4.64
C PRO A 124 -27.11 -8.00 -5.55
N VAL A 125 -26.36 -8.64 -6.46
CA VAL A 125 -25.50 -7.92 -7.42
C VAL A 125 -26.35 -7.37 -8.58
N ALA A 126 -26.49 -6.06 -8.65
CA ALA A 126 -27.25 -5.33 -9.66
C ALA A 126 -26.38 -4.71 -10.76
N SER A 127 -25.10 -4.39 -10.47
CA SER A 127 -24.17 -3.82 -11.47
C SER A 127 -22.70 -3.99 -11.08
N ALA A 128 -21.80 -3.78 -12.04
CA ALA A 128 -20.35 -3.82 -11.80
C ALA A 128 -19.83 -2.66 -10.93
N SER A 129 -20.55 -1.53 -10.88
CA SER A 129 -20.23 -0.39 -10.02
C SER A 129 -20.94 -0.43 -8.67
N GLN A 130 -21.68 -1.51 -8.38
CA GLN A 130 -22.34 -1.66 -7.08
C GLN A 130 -21.29 -1.67 -5.98
N ARG A 131 -21.56 -0.86 -4.95
CA ARG A 131 -20.67 -0.68 -3.82
C ARG A 131 -21.03 -1.64 -2.68
N GLY A 132 -20.00 -2.12 -1.99
CA GLY A 132 -20.12 -2.92 -0.77
C GLY A 132 -19.53 -2.21 0.46
N ASP A 133 -19.15 -2.99 1.48
CA ASP A 133 -18.57 -2.49 2.73
C ASP A 133 -17.07 -2.20 2.60
N ALA A 134 -16.74 -1.11 1.91
CA ALA A 134 -15.35 -0.63 1.82
C ALA A 134 -14.81 -0.14 3.16
N ALA A 135 -15.68 0.34 4.06
CA ALA A 135 -15.26 0.77 5.40
C ALA A 135 -14.77 -0.44 6.22
N GLY A 136 -15.42 -1.59 6.10
CA GLY A 136 -14.97 -2.87 6.66
C GLY A 136 -13.60 -3.28 6.15
N GLU A 137 -13.34 -3.16 4.84
CA GLU A 137 -12.01 -3.46 4.28
C GLU A 137 -10.95 -2.51 4.85
N ILE A 138 -11.20 -1.20 4.85
CA ILE A 138 -10.25 -0.20 5.36
C ILE A 138 -9.92 -0.49 6.84
N ARG A 139 -10.93 -0.78 7.67
CA ARG A 139 -10.72 -1.12 9.09
C ARG A 139 -9.82 -2.34 9.26
N ALA A 140 -10.03 -3.41 8.49
CA ALA A 140 -9.18 -4.60 8.57
C ALA A 140 -7.69 -4.29 8.28
N TYR A 141 -7.41 -3.39 7.33
CA TYR A 141 -6.04 -2.98 7.03
C TYR A 141 -5.43 -2.06 8.10
N LEU A 142 -6.21 -1.14 8.67
CA LEU A 142 -5.78 -0.32 9.80
C LEU A 142 -5.46 -1.20 11.03
N GLU A 143 -6.29 -2.20 11.31
CA GLU A 143 -6.08 -3.18 12.39
C GLU A 143 -4.87 -4.09 12.12
N ALA A 144 -4.55 -4.38 10.86
CA ALA A 144 -3.30 -5.04 10.47
C ALA A 144 -2.05 -4.16 10.62
N GLY A 145 -2.21 -2.90 11.04
CA GLY A 145 -1.13 -1.97 11.38
C GLY A 145 -0.68 -1.05 10.25
N VAL A 146 -1.45 -0.95 9.16
CA VAL A 146 -1.21 0.03 8.08
C VAL A 146 -1.39 1.46 8.61
N ASP A 147 -0.47 2.36 8.25
CA ASP A 147 -0.45 3.74 8.74
C ASP A 147 -1.34 4.70 7.92
N ALA A 148 -1.63 4.36 6.66
CA ALA A 148 -2.60 5.09 5.83
C ALA A 148 -3.12 4.25 4.67
N VAL A 149 -4.22 4.68 4.05
CA VAL A 149 -4.76 4.03 2.84
C VAL A 149 -4.95 5.05 1.72
N PHE A 150 -4.70 4.61 0.48
CA PHE A 150 -5.21 5.28 -0.71
C PHE A 150 -6.59 4.70 -1.05
N THR A 151 -7.58 5.56 -1.26
CA THR A 151 -8.95 5.14 -1.55
C THR A 151 -9.60 6.00 -2.62
N ASP A 152 -10.44 5.37 -3.44
CA ASP A 152 -11.27 6.04 -4.44
C ASP A 152 -12.52 6.69 -3.82
N ASP A 153 -12.84 6.41 -2.54
CA ASP A 153 -13.89 7.11 -1.78
C ASP A 153 -13.31 7.71 -0.48
N PRO A 154 -12.87 8.98 -0.52
CA PRO A 154 -12.31 9.66 0.65
C PRO A 154 -13.29 9.81 1.83
N ALA A 155 -14.60 9.92 1.57
CA ALA A 155 -15.59 10.07 2.64
C ALA A 155 -15.72 8.78 3.45
N THR A 156 -15.76 7.63 2.75
CA THR A 156 -15.75 6.31 3.37
C THR A 156 -14.43 6.06 4.09
N GLY A 157 -13.30 6.45 3.49
CA GLY A 157 -11.98 6.35 4.13
C GLY A 157 -11.88 7.15 5.42
N ARG A 158 -12.32 8.42 5.43
CA ARG A 158 -12.33 9.25 6.64
C ARG A 158 -13.18 8.63 7.75
N ALA A 159 -14.40 8.21 7.42
CA ALA A 159 -15.29 7.59 8.40
C ALA A 159 -14.71 6.29 9.00
N ALA A 160 -14.02 5.47 8.19
CA ALA A 160 -13.35 4.28 8.67
C ALA A 160 -12.17 4.59 9.62
N ILE A 161 -11.38 5.62 9.31
CA ILE A 161 -10.26 6.06 10.18
C ILE A 161 -10.80 6.60 11.51
N ASP A 162 -11.85 7.43 11.49
CA ASP A 162 -12.50 7.96 12.71
C ASP A 162 -12.99 6.85 13.64
N ALA A 163 -13.46 5.74 13.08
CA ALA A 163 -13.96 4.61 13.85
C ALA A 163 -12.84 3.85 14.59
N VAL A 164 -11.63 3.78 14.01
CA VAL A 164 -10.48 3.02 14.57
C VAL A 164 -9.65 3.90 15.50
N TRP A 165 -9.34 5.12 15.09
CA TRP A 165 -8.52 6.06 15.86
C TRP A 165 -9.44 7.10 16.51
N LYS A 166 -10.01 6.72 17.64
CA LYS A 166 -10.73 7.67 18.49
C LYS A 166 -9.71 8.67 19.05
N HIS A 167 -9.83 9.93 18.64
CA HIS A 167 -9.09 11.06 19.21
C HIS A 167 -9.55 11.35 20.64
#